data_AF-A0A6A4JN92-F1
#
_entry.id   AF-A0A6A4JN92-F1
#
_cell.length_a   1.000
_cell.length_b   1.000
_cell.length_c   1.000
_cell.angle_alpha   90.00
_cell.angle_beta   90.00
_cell.angle_gamma   90.00
#
_symmetry.space_group_name_H-M   'P 1'
#
loop_
_entity.id
_entity.type
_entity.pdbx_description
1 polymer ?
#
loop_
_entity_poly.entity_id
_entity_poly.type
_entity_poly.pdbx_seq_one_letter_code
_entity_poly.pdbx_strand_id
1 'polypeptide(L)'
;MELLDSLINKFPSTSSCCCGCSLETGCKIIGWVQTIVSGIGLVLYVIILVSFALLITVSPGASIFGILITIISGLTYVGIFLLGLYLLSGVYHDDANKLKIWLYGNVILLSVHAVLFILDLIGSIFTLGLMIGPLLSTLIWMCVTVYCIAVVKSFRDERSRQPEA
;
A
#
# COMPACT_ATOMS: atom_id res chain seq x y z
N MET A 1 14.84 7.88 -9.45
CA MET A 1 13.57 8.06 -10.18
C MET A 1 13.55 7.13 -11.40
N GLU A 2 14.61 7.14 -12.22
CA GLU A 2 14.76 6.22 -13.38
C GLU A 2 14.57 4.72 -13.07
N LEU A 3 15.06 4.24 -11.92
CA LEU A 3 14.82 2.86 -11.47
C LEU A 3 13.33 2.55 -11.24
N LEU A 4 12.59 3.49 -10.63
CA LEU A 4 11.15 3.32 -10.38
C LEU A 4 10.37 3.36 -11.69
N ASP A 5 10.75 4.24 -12.62
CA ASP A 5 10.16 4.28 -13.95
C ASP A 5 10.38 2.97 -14.71
N SER A 6 11.59 2.41 -14.67
CA SER A 6 11.91 1.11 -15.26
C SER A 6 11.07 -0.03 -14.65
N LEU A 7 10.91 -0.04 -13.32
CA LEU A 7 10.08 -1.03 -12.63
C LEU A 7 8.60 -0.90 -13.01
N ILE A 8 8.05 0.32 -12.99
CA ILE A 8 6.65 0.58 -13.37
C ILE A 8 6.40 0.17 -14.82
N ASN A 9 7.33 0.47 -15.73
CA ASN A 9 7.18 0.13 -17.14
C ASN A 9 7.12 -1.40 -17.38
N LYS A 10 7.71 -2.22 -16.50
CA LYS A 10 7.62 -3.69 -16.56
C LYS A 10 6.28 -4.27 -16.09
N PHE A 11 5.45 -3.53 -15.36
CA PHE A 11 4.13 -4.05 -14.97
C PHE A 11 3.22 -4.23 -16.20
N PRO A 12 2.39 -5.29 -16.25
CA PRO A 12 1.46 -5.49 -17.35
C PRO A 12 0.48 -4.33 -17.44
N SER A 13 0.13 -3.93 -18.65
CA SER A 13 -0.96 -2.97 -18.91
C SER A 13 -2.25 -3.71 -19.18
N THR A 14 -3.36 -3.19 -18.67
CA THR A 14 -4.70 -3.74 -18.84
C THR A 14 -5.55 -2.73 -19.60
N SER A 15 -6.27 -3.19 -20.62
CA SER A 15 -7.16 -2.32 -21.43
C SER A 15 -8.45 -1.92 -20.70
N SER A 16 -8.80 -2.60 -19.61
CA SER A 16 -10.01 -2.34 -18.83
C SER A 16 -9.82 -2.77 -17.37
N CYS A 17 -10.58 -2.17 -16.45
CA CYS A 17 -10.63 -2.61 -15.05
C CYS A 17 -11.49 -3.90 -14.93
N CYS A 18 -11.44 -4.56 -13.77
CA CYS A 18 -12.33 -5.68 -13.46
C CYS A 18 -13.80 -5.30 -13.70
N CYS A 19 -14.57 -6.23 -14.26
CA CYS A 19 -16.00 -6.08 -14.61
C CYS A 19 -16.33 -5.15 -15.80
N GLY A 20 -15.36 -4.79 -16.63
CA GLY A 20 -15.59 -3.94 -17.82
C GLY A 20 -15.78 -2.46 -17.51
N CYS A 21 -15.48 -2.04 -16.27
CA CYS A 21 -15.47 -0.63 -15.89
C CYS A 21 -14.33 0.13 -16.59
N SER A 22 -14.55 1.42 -16.85
CA SER A 22 -13.49 2.31 -17.34
C SER A 22 -12.31 2.36 -16.35
N LEU A 23 -11.10 2.56 -16.88
CA LEU A 23 -9.90 2.68 -16.06
C LEU A 23 -10.01 3.83 -15.05
N GLU A 24 -10.68 4.93 -15.42
CA GLU A 24 -10.99 6.04 -14.52
C GLU A 24 -11.84 5.60 -13.32
N THR A 25 -12.92 4.85 -13.56
CA THR A 25 -13.79 4.33 -12.49
C THR A 25 -13.02 3.38 -11.60
N GLY A 26 -12.19 2.51 -12.18
CA GLY A 26 -11.30 1.62 -11.44
C GLY A 26 -10.36 2.38 -10.51
N CYS A 27 -9.72 3.44 -11.00
CA CYS A 27 -8.81 4.27 -10.20
C CYS A 27 -9.54 5.01 -9.07
N LYS A 28 -10.78 5.49 -9.31
CA LYS A 28 -11.63 6.08 -8.27
C LYS A 28 -11.97 5.07 -7.18
N ILE A 29 -12.37 3.86 -7.56
CA ILE A 29 -12.67 2.78 -6.59
C ILE A 29 -11.44 2.43 -5.77
N ILE A 30 -10.28 2.23 -6.42
CA ILE A 30 -9.01 1.92 -5.74
C ILE A 30 -8.67 3.03 -4.74
N GLY A 31 -8.74 4.30 -5.17
CA GLY A 31 -8.46 5.44 -4.30
C GLY A 31 -9.36 5.49 -3.06
N TRP A 32 -10.68 5.35 -3.25
CA TRP A 32 -11.64 5.36 -2.15
C TRP A 32 -11.47 4.17 -1.20
N VAL A 33 -11.32 2.95 -1.73
CA VAL A 33 -11.10 1.74 -0.93
C VAL A 33 -9.81 1.90 -0.13
N GLN A 34 -8.72 2.36 -0.76
CA GLN A 34 -7.45 2.60 -0.09
C GLN A 34 -7.61 3.63 1.05
N THR A 35 -8.24 4.78 0.80
CA THR A 35 -8.45 5.83 1.80
C THR A 35 -9.34 5.37 2.96
N ILE A 36 -10.45 4.68 2.69
CA ILE A 36 -11.37 4.22 3.73
C ILE A 36 -10.71 3.14 4.59
N VAL A 37 -10.12 2.12 3.96
CA VAL A 37 -9.49 1.00 4.68
C VAL A 37 -8.31 1.49 5.51
N SER A 38 -7.45 2.36 4.96
CA SER A 38 -6.34 2.93 5.73
C SER A 38 -6.79 3.91 6.81
N GLY A 39 -7.87 4.66 6.59
CA GLY A 39 -8.46 5.54 7.62
C GLY A 39 -8.99 4.73 8.82
N ILE A 40 -9.75 3.66 8.55
CA ILE A 40 -10.20 2.73 9.60
C ILE A 40 -9.00 2.08 10.28
N GLY A 41 -8.02 1.60 9.50
CA GLY A 41 -6.79 0.99 10.02
C GLY A 41 -6.01 1.93 10.93
N LEU A 42 -5.91 3.22 10.58
CA LEU A 42 -5.24 4.23 11.38
C LEU A 42 -5.94 4.47 12.72
N VAL A 43 -7.28 4.55 12.73
CA VAL A 43 -8.06 4.68 13.96
C VAL A 43 -7.85 3.46 14.88
N LEU A 44 -7.96 2.25 14.32
CA LEU A 44 -7.72 1.00 15.07
C LEU A 44 -6.28 0.93 15.60
N TYR A 45 -5.31 1.33 14.78
CA TYR A 45 -3.91 1.36 15.15
C TYR A 45 -3.65 2.32 16.33
N VAL A 46 -4.26 3.51 16.34
CA VAL A 46 -4.15 4.45 17.46
C VAL A 46 -4.73 3.85 18.75
N ILE A 47 -5.88 3.17 18.68
CA ILE A 47 -6.48 2.49 19.84
C ILE A 47 -5.53 1.42 20.40
N ILE A 48 -4.93 0.61 19.54
CA ILE A 48 -3.95 -0.41 19.92
C ILE A 48 -2.71 0.24 20.54
N LEU A 49 -2.22 1.34 19.94
CA LEU A 49 -1.04 2.06 20.42
C LEU A 49 -1.26 2.62 21.83
N VAL A 50 -2.42 3.21 22.10
CA VAL A 50 -2.78 3.71 23.44
C VAL A 50 -2.84 2.57 24.45
N SER A 51 -3.46 1.45 24.06
CA SER A 51 -3.54 0.24 24.91
C SER A 51 -2.14 -0.32 25.22
N PHE A 52 -1.26 -0.33 24.23
CA PHE A 52 0.13 -0.78 24.38
C PHE A 52 0.95 0.16 25.27
N ALA A 53 0.79 1.47 25.12
CA ALA A 53 1.45 2.47 25.97
C ALA A 53 1.04 2.31 27.44
N LEU A 54 -0.24 2.07 27.72
CA LEU A 54 -0.76 1.79 29.06
C LEU A 54 -0.22 0.46 29.63
N LEU A 55 0.09 -0.52 28.79
CA LEU A 55 0.67 -1.78 29.25
C LEU A 55 2.15 -1.63 29.61
N ILE A 56 2.93 -0.87 28.82
CA ILE A 56 4.35 -0.62 29.07
C ILE A 56 4.57 0.11 30.39
N THR A 57 3.68 1.05 30.75
CA THR A 57 3.79 1.77 32.02
C THR A 57 3.57 0.86 33.24
N VAL A 58 2.82 -0.23 33.07
CA VAL A 58 2.54 -1.20 34.14
C VAL A 58 3.58 -2.34 34.17
N SER A 59 4.19 -2.67 33.04
CA SER A 59 5.22 -3.70 32.93
C SER A 59 6.33 -3.29 31.94
N PRO A 60 7.40 -2.62 32.41
CA PRO A 60 8.49 -2.19 31.55
C PRO A 60 9.32 -3.38 31.07
N GLY A 61 8.96 -3.91 29.90
CA GLY A 61 9.67 -5.01 29.23
C GLY A 61 9.69 -4.90 27.70
N ALA A 62 9.33 -3.74 27.14
CA ALA A 62 9.28 -3.56 25.69
C ALA A 62 10.69 -3.56 25.09
N SER A 63 10.91 -4.40 24.08
CA SER A 63 12.16 -4.40 23.31
C SER A 63 12.22 -3.20 22.37
N ILE A 64 13.41 -2.65 22.17
CA ILE A 64 13.67 -1.58 21.18
C ILE A 64 13.14 -1.98 19.79
N PHE A 65 13.29 -3.26 19.45
CA PHE A 65 12.80 -3.83 18.20
C PHE A 65 11.26 -3.71 18.06
N GLY A 66 10.50 -3.98 19.12
CA GLY A 66 9.04 -3.84 19.12
C GLY A 66 8.58 -2.40 18.93
N ILE A 67 9.30 -1.44 19.53
CA ILE A 67 9.02 0.00 19.36
C ILE A 67 9.23 0.41 17.90
N LEU A 68 10.34 -0.03 17.28
CA LEU A 68 10.63 0.28 15.88
C LEU A 68 9.58 -0.27 14.91
N ILE A 69 9.17 -1.54 15.08
CA ILE A 69 8.11 -2.15 14.26
C ILE A 69 6.80 -1.37 14.40
N THR A 70 6.48 -0.97 15.62
CA THR A 70 5.28 -0.18 15.91
C THR A 70 5.32 1.13 15.12
N ILE A 71 6.40 1.92 15.25
CA ILE A 71 6.55 3.19 14.53
C ILE A 71 6.46 3.01 13.01
N ILE A 72 7.16 2.02 12.45
CA ILE A 72 7.14 1.74 11.01
C ILE A 72 5.73 1.40 10.53
N SER A 73 4.98 0.61 11.30
CA SER A 73 3.58 0.28 11.00
C SER A 73 2.69 1.51 11.00
N GLY A 74 2.85 2.41 11.97
CA GLY A 74 2.10 3.66 12.03
C GLY A 74 2.37 4.58 10.84
N LEU A 75 3.65 4.75 10.48
CA LEU A 75 4.06 5.52 9.30
C LEU A 75 3.51 4.91 8.01
N THR A 76 3.43 3.59 7.95
CA THR A 76 2.85 2.87 6.80
C THR A 76 1.36 3.17 6.64
N TYR A 77 0.56 3.12 7.71
CA TYR A 77 -0.86 3.48 7.64
C TYR A 77 -1.09 4.92 7.18
N VAL A 78 -0.32 5.87 7.74
CA VAL A 78 -0.38 7.28 7.33
C VAL A 78 0.00 7.42 5.86
N GLY A 79 1.08 6.77 5.43
CA GLY A 79 1.54 6.81 4.04
C GLY A 79 0.51 6.26 3.06
N ILE A 80 -0.09 5.10 3.36
CA ILE A 80 -1.14 4.49 2.51
C ILE A 80 -2.37 5.41 2.45
N PHE A 81 -2.76 6.04 3.56
CA PHE A 81 -3.88 6.98 3.59
C PHE A 81 -3.64 8.20 2.70
N LEU A 82 -2.47 8.85 2.86
CA LEU A 82 -2.09 9.99 2.03
C LEU A 82 -2.01 9.61 0.55
N LEU A 83 -1.41 8.47 0.22
CA LEU A 83 -1.39 7.97 -1.15
C LEU A 83 -2.81 7.79 -1.70
N GLY A 84 -3.74 7.21 -0.95
CA GLY A 84 -5.15 7.10 -1.39
C GLY A 84 -5.75 8.46 -1.77
N LEU A 85 -5.49 9.50 -0.96
CA LEU A 85 -5.91 10.88 -1.26
C LEU A 85 -5.20 11.46 -2.49
N TYR A 86 -3.91 11.20 -2.67
CA TYR A 86 -3.16 11.61 -3.87
C TYR A 86 -3.72 10.97 -5.13
N LEU A 87 -4.09 9.68 -5.08
CA LEU A 87 -4.71 9.00 -6.21
C LEU A 87 -6.05 9.63 -6.56
N LEU A 88 -6.93 9.81 -5.57
CA LEU A 88 -8.22 10.47 -5.78
C LEU A 88 -8.04 11.87 -6.37
N SER A 89 -7.16 12.68 -5.78
CA SER A 89 -6.89 14.03 -6.28
C SER A 89 -6.36 14.00 -7.72
N GLY A 90 -5.45 13.07 -8.05
CA GLY A 90 -4.90 12.90 -9.40
C GLY A 90 -5.95 12.49 -10.42
N VAL A 91 -6.87 11.59 -10.06
CA VAL A 91 -7.94 11.14 -10.97
C VAL A 91 -9.01 12.21 -11.16
N TYR A 92 -9.42 12.94 -10.11
CA TYR A 92 -10.46 13.97 -10.22
C TYR A 92 -9.99 15.26 -10.89
N HIS A 93 -8.71 15.60 -10.79
CA HIS A 93 -8.14 16.82 -11.38
C HIS A 93 -7.30 16.55 -12.63
N ASP A 94 -7.34 15.31 -13.15
CA ASP A 94 -6.55 14.84 -14.30
C ASP A 94 -5.04 15.17 -14.21
N ASP A 95 -4.49 15.11 -12.98
CA ASP A 95 -3.10 15.48 -12.69
C ASP A 95 -2.20 14.25 -12.76
N ALA A 96 -1.53 14.09 -13.90
CA ALA A 96 -0.61 12.99 -14.16
C ALA A 96 0.58 12.94 -13.18
N ASN A 97 0.99 14.06 -12.59
CA ASN A 97 2.08 14.07 -11.61
C ASN A 97 1.65 13.42 -10.29
N LYS A 98 0.41 13.66 -9.85
CA LYS A 98 -0.14 13.00 -8.65
C LYS A 98 -0.30 11.49 -8.86
N LEU A 99 -0.70 11.06 -10.06
CA LEU A 99 -0.74 9.63 -10.41
C LEU A 99 0.66 8.99 -10.36
N LYS A 100 1.70 9.69 -10.86
CA LYS A 100 3.10 9.23 -10.75
C LYS A 100 3.57 9.12 -9.30
N ILE A 101 3.30 10.13 -8.47
CA ILE A 101 3.63 10.11 -7.03
C ILE A 101 2.97 8.90 -6.37
N TRP A 102 1.69 8.63 -6.68
CA TRP A 102 0.99 7.46 -6.16
C TRP A 102 1.66 6.15 -6.57
N LEU A 103 2.01 6.00 -7.85
CA LEU A 103 2.68 4.81 -8.37
C LEU A 103 4.04 4.58 -7.70
N TYR A 104 4.87 5.61 -7.59
CA TYR A 104 6.16 5.51 -6.90
C TYR A 104 5.99 5.12 -5.43
N GLY A 105 5.04 5.76 -4.74
CA GLY A 105 4.75 5.46 -3.34
C GLY A 105 4.35 4.00 -3.14
N ASN A 106 3.46 3.46 -3.97
CA ASN A 106 3.03 2.07 -3.86
C ASN A 106 4.12 1.06 -4.24
N VAL A 107 4.97 1.35 -5.21
CA VAL A 107 6.12 0.49 -5.54
C VAL A 107 7.13 0.45 -4.38
N ILE A 108 7.39 1.59 -3.74
CA ILE A 108 8.27 1.66 -2.56
C ILE A 108 7.65 0.86 -1.40
N LEU A 109 6.38 1.10 -1.09
CA LEU A 109 5.68 0.38 -0.02
C LEU A 109 5.62 -1.12 -0.28
N LEU A 110 5.34 -1.55 -1.51
CA LEU A 110 5.35 -2.95 -1.90
C LEU A 110 6.73 -3.59 -1.68
N SER A 111 7.80 -2.87 -2.01
CA SER A 111 9.18 -3.34 -1.80
C SER A 111 9.50 -3.50 -0.31
N VAL A 112 9.07 -2.55 0.53
CA VAL A 112 9.21 -2.64 2.00
C VAL A 112 8.43 -3.84 2.55
N HIS A 113 7.18 -4.04 2.13
CA HIS A 113 6.37 -5.17 2.59
C HIS A 113 6.93 -6.51 2.13
N ALA A 114 7.49 -6.59 0.92
CA ALA A 114 8.13 -7.81 0.44
C ALA A 114 9.34 -8.19 1.30
N VAL A 115 10.17 -7.22 1.71
CA VAL A 115 11.30 -7.47 2.62
C VAL A 115 10.81 -7.94 3.99
N LEU A 116 9.81 -7.25 4.57
CA LEU A 116 9.24 -7.64 5.85
C LEU A 116 8.63 -9.04 5.81
N PHE A 117 7.91 -9.39 4.73
CA PHE A 117 7.36 -10.72 4.51
C PHE A 117 8.43 -11.81 4.49
N ILE A 118 9.58 -11.56 3.85
CA ILE A 118 10.70 -12.51 3.83
C ILE A 118 11.29 -12.68 5.24
N LEU A 119 11.47 -11.59 5.99
CA LEU A 119 11.97 -11.65 7.37
C LEU A 119 11.03 -12.43 8.28
N ASP A 120 9.72 -12.19 8.19
CA ASP A 120 8.70 -12.91 8.95
C ASP A 120 8.67 -14.40 8.57
N LEU A 121 8.77 -14.72 7.28
CA LEU A 121 8.85 -16.09 6.79
C LEU A 121 10.06 -16.80 7.40
N ILE A 122 11.24 -16.19 7.34
CA ILE A 122 12.47 -16.74 7.93
C ILE A 122 12.30 -16.96 9.44
N GLY A 123 11.82 -15.95 10.16
CA GLY A 123 11.58 -16.05 11.61
C GLY A 123 10.59 -17.16 11.99
N SER A 124 9.53 -17.35 11.20
CA SER A 124 8.53 -18.39 11.44
C SER A 124 9.08 -19.82 11.25
N ILE A 125 10.03 -20.00 10.33
CA ILE A 125 10.71 -21.29 10.12
C ILE A 125 11.58 -21.65 11.33
N PHE A 126 12.34 -20.68 11.87
CA PHE A 126 13.23 -20.91 13.00
C PHE A 126 12.51 -21.11 14.34
N THR A 127 11.29 -20.59 14.49
CA THR A 127 10.51 -20.65 15.73
C THR A 127 9.55 -21.85 15.82
N LEU A 128 9.53 -22.75 14.83
CA LEU A 128 8.66 -23.94 14.74
C LEU A 128 7.14 -23.65 14.83
N GLY A 129 6.74 -22.38 14.76
CA GLY A 129 5.35 -21.93 14.81
C GLY A 129 4.95 -21.25 13.52
N LEU A 130 4.59 -22.03 12.50
CA LEU A 130 4.13 -21.47 11.22
C LEU A 130 2.73 -20.87 11.39
N MET A 131 2.66 -19.55 11.59
CA MET A 131 1.39 -18.83 11.56
C MET A 131 1.00 -18.56 10.11
N ILE A 132 0.30 -19.52 9.49
CA ILE A 132 -0.12 -19.46 8.08
C ILE A 132 -1.02 -18.25 7.81
N GLY A 133 -1.88 -17.88 8.76
CA GLY A 133 -2.86 -16.80 8.61
C GLY A 133 -2.23 -15.45 8.25
N PRO A 134 -1.34 -14.90 9.09
CA PRO A 134 -0.63 -13.65 8.79
C PRO A 134 0.13 -13.67 7.46
N LEU A 135 0.85 -14.75 7.16
CA LEU A 135 1.60 -14.88 5.90
C LEU A 135 0.68 -14.84 4.68
N LEU A 136 -0.43 -15.58 4.71
CA LEU A 136 -1.41 -15.60 3.62
C LEU A 136 -2.07 -14.23 3.45
N SER A 137 -2.41 -13.55 4.55
CA SER A 137 -2.98 -12.20 4.50
C SER A 137 -2.03 -11.20 3.83
N THR A 138 -0.74 -11.22 4.20
CA THR A 138 0.27 -10.35 3.61
C THR A 138 0.48 -10.66 2.12
N LEU A 139 0.46 -11.95 1.74
CA LEU A 139 0.58 -12.36 0.34
C LEU A 139 -0.58 -11.85 -0.52
N ILE A 140 -1.83 -12.03 -0.04
CA ILE A 140 -3.03 -11.54 -0.73
C ILE A 140 -2.94 -10.01 -0.90
N TRP A 141 -2.55 -9.30 0.16
CA TRP A 141 -2.40 -7.85 0.12
C TRP A 141 -1.36 -7.37 -0.91
N MET A 142 -0.22 -8.07 -1.00
CA MET A 142 0.81 -7.78 -2.01
C MET A 142 0.27 -8.00 -3.44
N CYS A 143 -0.45 -9.11 -3.67
CA CYS A 143 -1.07 -9.39 -4.97
C CYS A 143 -2.09 -8.32 -5.37
N VAL A 144 -2.96 -7.90 -4.44
CA VAL A 144 -3.93 -6.82 -4.67
C VAL A 144 -3.21 -5.50 -4.99
N THR A 145 -2.13 -5.19 -4.28
CA THR A 145 -1.34 -3.98 -4.53
C THR A 145 -0.71 -3.98 -5.92
N VAL A 146 -0.13 -5.10 -6.35
CA VAL A 146 0.40 -5.28 -7.72
C VAL A 146 -0.68 -5.04 -8.78
N TYR A 147 -1.88 -5.60 -8.56
CA TYR A 147 -3.02 -5.37 -9.45
C TYR A 147 -3.41 -3.89 -9.51
N CYS A 148 -3.53 -3.22 -8.37
CA CYS A 148 -3.86 -1.79 -8.31
C CYS A 148 -2.82 -0.93 -9.05
N ILE A 149 -1.52 -1.24 -8.91
CA ILE A 149 -0.44 -0.56 -9.64
C ILE A 149 -0.63 -0.71 -11.15
N ALA A 150 -0.95 -1.92 -11.62
CA ALA A 150 -1.19 -2.17 -13.05
C ALA A 150 -2.37 -1.36 -13.60
N VAL A 151 -3.48 -1.28 -12.85
CA VAL A 151 -4.67 -0.49 -13.24
C VAL A 151 -4.36 1.00 -13.30
N VAL A 152 -3.74 1.57 -12.27
CA VAL A 152 -3.43 3.01 -12.22
C VAL A 152 -2.38 3.40 -13.25
N LYS A 153 -1.38 2.54 -13.49
CA LYS A 153 -0.43 2.71 -14.59
C LYS A 153 -1.16 2.75 -15.94
N SER A 154 -2.05 1.79 -16.18
CA SER A 154 -2.79 1.72 -17.44
C SER A 154 -3.64 2.96 -17.69
N PHE A 155 -4.30 3.48 -16.65
CA PHE A 155 -5.05 4.74 -16.70
C PHE A 155 -4.15 5.94 -17.05
N ARG A 156 -3.01 6.06 -16.37
CA ARG A 156 -2.02 7.12 -16.65
C ARG A 156 -1.52 7.07 -18.09
N ASP A 157 -1.20 5.88 -18.58
CA ASP A 157 -0.64 5.68 -19.92
C ASP A 157 -1.71 5.91 -21.01
N GLU A 158 -2.98 5.59 -20.75
CA GLU A 158 -4.12 5.97 -21.61
C GLU A 158 -4.27 7.48 -21.70
N ARG A 159 -4.28 8.19 -20.56
CA ARG A 159 -4.37 9.65 -20.51
C ARG A 159 -3.22 10.34 -21.23
N SER A 160 -1.98 9.86 -21.07
CA SER A 160 -0.83 10.42 -21.78
C SER A 160 -0.90 10.30 -23.31
N ARG A 161 -1.77 9.43 -23.83
CA ARG A 161 -1.99 9.22 -25.27
C ARG A 161 -3.16 10.02 -25.84
N GLN A 162 -3.99 10.61 -24.99
CA GLN A 162 -5.06 11.52 -25.39
C GLN A 162 -4.57 12.96 -25.17
N PRO A 163 -3.87 13.59 -26.13
CA PRO A 163 -3.59 15.01 -26.03
C PRO A 163 -4.91 15.77 -25.95
N GLU A 164 -4.99 16.70 -24.99
CA GLU A 164 -6.14 17.54 -24.67
C GLU A 164 -6.91 17.95 -25.94
N ALA A 165 -8.18 17.56 -26.01
CA ALA A 165 -9.12 17.97 -27.06
C ALA A 165 -9.76 19.31 -26.73
#